data_AF-G4YXL8-F1
#
_entry.id   AF-G4YXL8-F1
#
_cell.length_a   1.000
_cell.length_b   1.000
_cell.length_c   1.000
_cell.angle_alpha   90.00
_cell.angle_beta   90.00
_cell.angle_gamma   90.00
#
_symmetry.space_group_name_H-M   'P 1'
#
loop_
_entity.id
_entity.type
_entity.pdbx_description
1 polymer ?
#
loop_
_entity_poly.entity_id
_entity_poly.type
_entity_poly.pdbx_seq_one_letter_code
_entity_poly.pdbx_strand_id
1 'polypeptide(L)'
;MTAVELASGYTAFDSPPAPTYRFVISSKAEKISIWLENLQSKKQWRTSYLDAKDYVTGMNSIPGASMVDYVSLFKDTLVYLMGEANQRKAVADADKAKIRRNLIEHVLKPVSLDRIDIVEAKLRDAEERLARTESKLCCVQEQAAATEIKLQEAEDKLAKTPKEVVHLYVASSNVKMLNDKGLIIWNDNKLEHFEFTNEREGIRILVPGWYILNLKVHLRPQSDGGIVDLRKNSGRIQCSQVPCGGGE
;
A
#
# COMPACT_ATOMS: atom_id res chain seq x y z
N MET A 1 29.75 -41.00 -10.64
CA MET A 1 28.47 -40.55 -10.06
C MET A 1 28.53 -39.05 -9.80
N THR A 2 27.58 -38.31 -10.38
CA THR A 2 27.34 -36.88 -10.16
C THR A 2 26.67 -36.64 -8.80
N ALA A 3 26.91 -35.48 -8.19
CA ALA A 3 26.21 -35.10 -6.96
C ALA A 3 24.78 -34.67 -7.28
N VAL A 4 23.83 -35.06 -6.45
CA VAL A 4 22.40 -34.72 -6.58
C VAL A 4 22.03 -33.69 -5.52
N GLU A 5 21.36 -32.61 -5.90
CA GLU A 5 20.79 -31.65 -4.95
C GLU A 5 19.55 -32.26 -4.27
N LEU A 6 19.55 -32.27 -2.94
CA LEU A 6 18.44 -32.81 -2.14
C LEU A 6 17.60 -31.69 -1.50
N ALA A 7 18.22 -30.56 -1.17
CA ALA A 7 17.53 -29.39 -0.63
C ALA A 7 18.35 -28.12 -0.82
N SER A 8 17.68 -26.98 -0.95
CA SER A 8 18.31 -25.66 -0.96
C SER A 8 17.43 -24.62 -0.26
N GLY A 9 18.03 -23.49 0.09
CA GLY A 9 17.33 -22.39 0.74
C GLY A 9 18.25 -21.28 1.21
N TYR A 10 17.70 -20.43 2.08
CA TYR A 10 18.38 -19.28 2.67
C TYR A 10 18.43 -19.40 4.20
N THR A 11 19.53 -18.93 4.79
CA THR A 11 19.73 -18.93 6.23
C THR A 11 20.37 -17.63 6.71
N ALA A 12 20.17 -17.31 7.98
CA ALA A 12 20.86 -16.25 8.71
C ALA A 12 21.22 -16.77 10.11
N PHE A 13 22.37 -16.35 10.61
CA PHE A 13 22.88 -16.79 11.91
C PHE A 13 22.57 -15.81 13.04
N ASP A 14 22.18 -14.59 12.67
CA ASP A 14 21.82 -13.50 13.57
C ASP A 14 20.58 -12.77 13.03
N SER A 15 19.96 -11.95 13.87
CA SER A 15 18.81 -11.14 13.46
C SER A 15 19.22 -10.05 12.45
N PRO A 16 18.33 -9.63 11.54
CA PRO A 16 18.57 -8.49 10.65
C PRO A 16 19.11 -7.28 11.44
N PRO A 17 20.14 -6.56 10.95
CA PRO A 17 20.71 -6.58 9.60
C PRO A 17 21.90 -7.55 9.42
N ALA A 18 21.80 -8.79 9.92
CA ALA A 18 22.82 -9.81 9.74
C ALA A 18 23.02 -10.28 8.27
N PRO A 19 24.22 -10.77 7.93
CA PRO A 19 24.47 -11.40 6.63
C PRO A 19 23.55 -12.60 6.37
N THR A 20 23.06 -12.71 5.14
CA THR A 20 22.27 -13.84 4.68
C THR A 20 23.12 -14.76 3.82
N TYR A 21 22.82 -16.05 3.89
CA TYR A 21 23.56 -17.09 3.22
C TYR A 21 22.60 -17.96 2.40
N ARG A 22 23.06 -18.40 1.23
CA ARG A 22 22.43 -19.47 0.46
C ARG A 22 23.05 -20.80 0.89
N PHE A 23 22.24 -21.83 1.07
CA PHE A 23 22.73 -23.17 1.37
C PHE A 23 22.19 -24.19 0.36
N VAL A 24 22.99 -25.24 0.14
CA VAL A 24 22.62 -26.40 -0.67
C VAL A 24 23.03 -27.66 0.09
N ILE A 25 22.11 -28.60 0.24
CA ILE A 25 22.35 -29.95 0.75
C ILE A 25 22.34 -30.88 -0.45
N SER A 26 23.43 -31.60 -0.64
CA SER A 26 23.64 -32.49 -1.79
C SER A 26 24.04 -33.88 -1.33
N SER A 27 23.78 -34.90 -2.15
CA SER A 27 24.29 -36.26 -1.91
C SER A 27 25.13 -36.79 -3.05
N LYS A 28 26.11 -37.63 -2.72
CA LYS A 28 26.92 -38.38 -3.68
C LYS A 28 27.35 -39.69 -3.03
N ALA A 29 27.03 -40.81 -3.69
CA ALA A 29 27.30 -42.15 -3.17
C ALA A 29 26.81 -42.34 -1.71
N GLU A 30 25.55 -41.98 -1.46
CA GLU A 30 24.87 -42.07 -0.14
C GLU A 30 25.46 -41.22 0.98
N LYS A 31 26.42 -40.34 0.66
CA LYS A 31 26.98 -39.36 1.59
C LYS A 31 26.38 -38.00 1.38
N ILE A 32 26.18 -37.24 2.46
CA ILE A 32 25.62 -35.88 2.42
C ILE A 32 26.73 -34.83 2.47
N SER A 33 26.59 -33.74 1.71
CA SER A 33 27.42 -32.55 1.84
C SER A 33 26.55 -31.30 1.94
N ILE A 34 26.87 -30.43 2.89
CA ILE A 34 26.25 -29.12 3.06
C ILE A 34 27.22 -28.07 2.52
N TRP A 35 26.72 -27.24 1.61
CA TRP A 35 27.42 -26.08 1.06
C TRP A 35 26.70 -24.80 1.50
N LEU A 36 27.48 -23.77 1.80
CA LEU A 36 27.03 -22.46 2.24
C LEU A 36 27.76 -21.36 1.48
N GLU A 37 27.02 -20.36 1.01
CA GLU A 37 27.56 -19.15 0.37
C GLU A 37 27.02 -17.91 1.07
N ASN A 38 27.91 -17.00 1.46
CA ASN A 38 27.50 -15.68 1.92
C ASN A 38 27.07 -14.84 0.70
N LEU A 39 25.82 -14.36 0.69
CA LEU A 39 25.27 -13.68 -0.50
C LEU A 39 25.98 -12.37 -0.85
N GLN A 40 26.60 -11.70 0.13
CA GLN A 40 27.23 -10.40 -0.07
C GLN A 40 28.72 -10.52 -0.43
N SER A 41 29.48 -11.26 0.38
CA SER A 41 30.93 -11.43 0.19
C SER A 41 31.28 -12.54 -0.79
N LYS A 42 30.34 -13.44 -1.11
CA LYS A 42 30.52 -14.64 -1.93
C LYS A 42 31.50 -15.66 -1.37
N LYS A 43 31.94 -15.50 -0.12
CA LYS A 43 32.71 -16.54 0.58
C LYS A 43 31.86 -17.81 0.70
N GLN A 44 32.49 -18.96 0.48
CA GLN A 44 31.83 -20.25 0.49
C GLN A 44 32.48 -21.20 1.50
N TRP A 45 31.65 -22.07 2.07
CA TRP A 45 32.08 -23.16 2.92
C TRP A 45 31.36 -24.44 2.56
N ARG A 46 32.03 -25.57 2.76
CA ARG A 46 31.45 -26.89 2.48
C ARG A 46 31.91 -27.92 3.49
N THR A 47 31.04 -28.86 3.83
CA THR A 47 31.45 -30.06 4.54
C THR A 47 32.10 -31.03 3.55
N SER A 48 32.91 -31.97 4.05
CA SER A 48 33.16 -33.19 3.27
C SER A 48 31.85 -33.94 3.01
N TYR A 49 31.89 -34.93 2.12
CA TYR A 49 30.79 -35.88 2.00
C TYR A 49 30.78 -36.76 3.25
N LEU A 50 29.79 -36.54 4.11
CA LEU A 50 29.59 -37.17 5.41
C LEU A 50 28.87 -38.51 5.26
N ASP A 51 29.42 -39.56 5.86
CA ASP A 51 28.74 -40.84 6.02
C ASP A 51 27.67 -40.73 7.13
N ALA A 52 26.72 -41.67 7.16
CA ALA A 52 25.66 -41.70 8.17
C ALA A 52 26.20 -41.60 9.62
N LYS A 53 27.30 -42.30 9.91
CA LYS A 53 27.98 -42.27 11.21
C LYS A 53 28.56 -40.90 11.61
N ASP A 54 28.78 -40.01 10.65
CA ASP A 54 29.41 -38.71 10.88
C ASP A 54 28.38 -37.63 11.25
N TYR A 55 27.10 -37.86 10.91
CA TYR A 55 26.01 -36.93 11.24
C TYR A 55 24.90 -37.55 12.09
N VAL A 56 24.85 -38.88 12.21
CA VAL A 56 24.00 -39.62 13.15
C VAL A 56 24.86 -40.15 14.30
N THR A 57 24.57 -39.63 15.48
CA THR A 57 25.18 -39.96 16.77
C THR A 57 24.14 -40.63 17.66
N GLY A 58 24.56 -41.26 18.76
CA GLY A 58 23.62 -41.84 19.73
C GLY A 58 22.63 -40.81 20.32
N MET A 59 22.95 -39.52 20.32
CA MET A 59 22.10 -38.47 20.88
C MET A 59 21.06 -37.90 19.91
N ASN A 60 21.27 -38.02 18.60
CA ASN A 60 20.35 -37.54 17.56
C ASN A 60 19.83 -38.65 16.65
N SER A 61 20.04 -39.92 17.02
CA SER A 61 19.51 -41.08 16.32
C SER A 61 18.00 -41.16 16.50
N ILE A 62 17.27 -41.11 15.38
CA ILE A 62 15.81 -41.26 15.34
C ILE A 62 15.48 -42.65 14.78
N PRO A 63 14.73 -43.50 15.53
CA PRO A 63 14.35 -44.83 15.06
C PRO A 63 13.60 -44.80 13.74
N GLY A 64 14.06 -45.58 12.75
CA GLY A 64 13.44 -45.67 11.43
C GLY A 64 13.71 -44.48 10.50
N ALA A 65 14.46 -43.47 10.93
CA ALA A 65 14.77 -42.31 10.09
C ALA A 65 15.76 -42.64 8.98
N SER A 66 15.39 -42.27 7.77
CA SER A 66 16.21 -42.37 6.56
C SER A 66 17.10 -41.14 6.36
N MET A 67 18.02 -41.21 5.40
CA MET A 67 18.83 -40.07 4.97
C MET A 67 17.95 -38.86 4.60
N VAL A 68 16.80 -39.08 3.97
CA VAL A 68 15.88 -38.03 3.53
C VAL A 68 15.28 -37.29 4.73
N ASP A 69 14.97 -38.01 5.81
CA ASP A 69 14.43 -37.42 7.04
C ASP A 69 15.45 -36.50 7.71
N TYR A 70 16.72 -36.93 7.78
CA TYR A 70 17.81 -36.08 8.27
C TYR A 70 18.06 -34.87 7.37
N VAL A 71 17.96 -35.01 6.05
CA VAL A 71 18.07 -33.86 5.12
C VAL A 71 16.93 -32.86 5.36
N SER A 72 15.70 -33.34 5.59
CA SER A 72 14.58 -32.46 5.95
C SER A 72 14.86 -31.75 7.26
N LEU A 73 15.37 -32.45 8.28
CA LEU A 73 15.70 -31.84 9.57
C LEU A 73 16.80 -30.77 9.45
N PHE A 74 17.84 -31.04 8.66
CA PHE A 74 18.88 -30.06 8.35
C PHE A 74 18.30 -28.85 7.62
N LYS A 75 17.44 -29.07 6.63
CA LYS A 75 16.75 -28.00 5.93
C LYS A 75 15.91 -27.17 6.90
N ASP A 76 15.08 -27.78 7.74
CA ASP A 76 14.21 -27.07 8.68
C ASP A 76 14.96 -26.35 9.80
N THR A 77 16.19 -26.76 10.06
CA THR A 77 17.11 -26.09 11.00
C THR A 77 17.82 -24.92 10.32
N LEU A 78 18.25 -25.10 9.06
CA LEU A 78 18.96 -24.09 8.29
C LEU A 78 18.03 -23.01 7.77
N VAL A 79 16.85 -23.36 7.25
CA VAL A 79 15.89 -22.39 6.70
C VAL A 79 15.58 -21.33 7.75
N TYR A 80 16.05 -20.12 7.45
CA TYR A 80 15.61 -18.93 8.14
C TYR A 80 14.50 -18.31 7.30
N LEU A 81 13.28 -18.30 7.83
CA LEU A 81 12.13 -17.71 7.14
C LEU A 81 12.30 -16.19 7.12
N MET A 82 12.83 -15.65 6.02
CA MET A 82 12.82 -14.21 5.77
C MET A 82 11.38 -13.77 5.46
N GLY A 83 10.64 -13.35 6.49
CA GLY A 83 9.30 -12.78 6.36
C GLY A 83 8.89 -11.99 7.60
N GLU A 84 8.19 -10.88 7.40
CA GLU A 84 7.72 -9.94 8.44
C GLU A 84 6.80 -10.60 9.49
N ALA A 85 6.28 -11.80 9.23
CA ALA A 85 5.23 -12.44 10.01
C ALA A 85 5.69 -13.14 11.32
N ASN A 86 6.99 -13.29 11.60
CA ASN A 86 7.45 -14.27 12.62
C ASN A 86 8.26 -13.74 13.81
N GLN A 87 8.19 -12.45 14.14
CA GLN A 87 8.75 -11.91 15.39
C GLN A 87 8.15 -12.52 16.69
N ARG A 88 7.22 -13.49 16.62
CA ARG A 88 6.50 -14.07 17.77
C ARG A 88 6.89 -15.51 18.17
N LYS A 89 7.95 -16.12 17.61
CA LYS A 89 8.43 -17.45 18.06
C LYS A 89 9.89 -17.39 18.56
N ALA A 90 10.14 -16.60 19.60
CA ALA A 90 11.49 -16.28 20.08
C ALA A 90 12.21 -17.41 20.84
N VAL A 91 11.52 -18.40 21.41
CA VAL A 91 12.16 -19.41 22.27
C VAL A 91 12.77 -20.57 21.48
N ALA A 92 12.12 -21.03 20.39
CA ALA A 92 12.62 -22.14 19.57
C ALA A 92 13.74 -21.74 18.59
N ASP A 93 13.97 -20.44 18.38
CA ASP A 93 14.93 -19.93 17.38
C ASP A 93 16.34 -19.75 17.96
N ALA A 94 16.48 -19.59 19.29
CA ALA A 94 17.78 -19.46 19.95
C ALA A 94 18.61 -20.75 19.86
N ASP A 95 17.99 -21.91 20.10
CA ASP A 95 18.64 -23.21 19.97
C ASP A 95 19.01 -23.50 18.52
N LYS A 96 18.13 -23.17 17.56
CA LYS A 96 18.43 -23.27 16.13
C LYS A 96 19.57 -22.34 15.72
N ALA A 97 19.61 -21.11 16.18
CA ALA A 97 20.70 -20.17 15.91
C ALA A 97 22.05 -20.69 16.46
N LYS A 98 22.05 -21.28 17.66
CA LYS A 98 23.24 -21.91 18.24
C LYS A 98 23.71 -23.11 17.43
N ILE A 99 22.80 -23.98 16.99
CA ILE A 99 23.11 -25.12 16.11
C ILE A 99 23.70 -24.63 14.78
N ARG A 100 23.08 -23.61 14.19
CA ARG A 100 23.52 -22.96 12.95
C ARG A 100 24.97 -22.44 13.09
N ARG A 101 25.30 -21.70 14.15
CA ARG A 101 26.68 -21.21 14.38
C ARG A 101 27.69 -22.34 14.57
N ASN A 102 27.34 -23.36 15.36
CA ASN A 102 28.22 -24.52 15.58
C ASN A 102 28.55 -25.26 14.27
N LEU A 103 27.59 -25.37 13.34
CA LEU A 103 27.80 -25.99 12.03
C LEU A 103 28.86 -25.26 11.19
N ILE A 104 28.82 -23.92 11.19
CA ILE A 104 29.84 -23.11 10.50
C ILE A 104 31.21 -23.29 11.13
N GLU A 105 31.29 -23.12 12.45
CA GLU A 105 32.58 -23.03 13.12
C GLU A 105 33.34 -24.36 13.18
N HIS A 106 32.63 -25.49 13.25
CA HIS A 106 33.25 -26.78 13.58
C HIS A 106 33.18 -27.82 12.46
N VAL A 107 32.30 -27.66 11.46
CA VAL A 107 32.05 -28.69 10.43
C VAL A 107 32.38 -28.19 9.02
N LEU A 108 32.06 -26.93 8.74
CA LEU A 108 32.21 -26.34 7.43
C LEU A 108 33.64 -25.85 7.18
N LYS A 109 34.26 -26.31 6.09
CA LYS A 109 35.60 -25.89 5.69
C LYS A 109 35.51 -24.80 4.61
N PRO A 110 36.36 -23.76 4.66
CA PRO A 110 36.37 -22.73 3.64
C PRO A 110 36.70 -23.33 2.27
N VAL A 111 35.99 -22.88 1.25
CA VAL A 111 36.26 -23.22 -0.16
C VAL A 111 37.15 -22.11 -0.73
N SER A 112 38.27 -22.50 -1.35
CA SER A 112 39.09 -21.55 -2.11
C SER A 112 38.32 -21.11 -3.35
N LEU A 113 38.22 -19.80 -3.56
CA LEU A 113 37.51 -19.22 -4.70
C LEU A 113 38.45 -18.31 -5.47
N ASP A 114 38.42 -18.45 -6.78
CA ASP A 114 39.06 -17.51 -7.67
C ASP A 114 38.13 -16.31 -7.93
N ARG A 115 38.72 -15.24 -8.42
CA ARG A 115 37.98 -14.01 -8.75
C ARG A 115 36.88 -14.28 -9.78
N ILE A 116 37.09 -15.25 -10.68
CA ILE A 116 36.10 -15.69 -11.67
C ILE A 116 34.87 -16.30 -10.99
N ASP A 117 35.06 -17.23 -10.04
CA ASP A 117 33.97 -17.88 -9.31
C ASP A 117 33.08 -16.86 -8.59
N ILE A 118 33.71 -15.85 -7.97
CA ILE A 118 33.02 -14.77 -7.27
C ILE A 118 32.18 -13.93 -8.26
N VAL A 119 32.74 -13.60 -9.42
CA VAL A 119 32.05 -12.81 -10.44
C VAL A 119 30.88 -13.60 -11.04
N GLU A 120 31.08 -14.88 -11.34
CA GLU A 120 30.02 -15.76 -11.84
C GLU A 120 28.87 -15.89 -10.83
N ALA A 121 29.18 -16.05 -9.54
CA ALA A 121 28.17 -16.07 -8.48
C ALA A 121 27.38 -14.75 -8.39
N LYS A 122 28.06 -13.59 -8.55
CA LYS A 122 27.38 -12.29 -8.59
C LYS A 122 26.54 -12.10 -9.85
N LEU A 123 26.97 -12.64 -10.98
CA LEU A 123 26.21 -12.57 -12.23
C LEU A 123 24.90 -13.37 -12.12
N ARG A 124 24.97 -14.61 -11.63
CA ARG A 124 23.77 -15.43 -11.37
C ARG A 124 22.77 -14.74 -10.45
N ASP A 125 23.27 -14.09 -9.40
CA ASP A 125 22.41 -13.32 -8.48
C ASP A 125 21.77 -12.10 -9.16
N ALA A 126 22.49 -11.42 -10.05
CA ALA A 126 21.95 -10.30 -10.80
C ALA A 126 20.87 -10.74 -11.78
N GLU A 127 21.08 -11.87 -12.48
CA GLU A 127 20.11 -12.50 -13.37
C GLU A 127 18.84 -12.94 -12.62
N GLU A 128 18.99 -13.58 -11.45
CA GLU A 128 17.85 -13.97 -10.61
C GLU A 128 17.05 -12.73 -10.15
N ARG A 129 17.74 -11.64 -9.79
CA ARG A 129 17.10 -10.37 -9.40
C ARG A 129 16.34 -9.72 -10.56
N LEU A 130 16.90 -9.78 -11.78
CA LEU A 130 16.25 -9.30 -12.99
C LEU A 130 14.97 -10.08 -13.26
N ALA A 131 15.04 -11.41 -13.31
CA ALA A 131 13.88 -12.27 -13.55
C ALA A 131 12.75 -12.03 -12.52
N ARG A 132 13.11 -11.85 -11.24
CA ARG A 132 12.14 -11.49 -10.18
C ARG A 132 11.50 -10.13 -10.41
N THR A 133 12.27 -9.15 -10.89
CA THR A 133 11.77 -7.79 -11.15
C THR A 133 10.84 -7.80 -12.37
N GLU A 134 11.19 -8.54 -13.42
CA GLU A 134 10.35 -8.72 -14.61
C GLU A 134 9.03 -9.39 -14.27
N SER A 135 9.03 -10.44 -13.45
CA SER A 135 7.79 -11.09 -12.99
C SER A 135 6.90 -10.13 -12.20
N LYS A 136 7.48 -9.33 -11.29
CA LYS A 136 6.72 -8.31 -10.54
C LYS A 136 6.16 -7.23 -11.46
N LEU A 137 6.93 -6.79 -12.44
CA LEU A 137 6.50 -5.79 -13.42
C LEU A 137 5.31 -6.31 -14.23
N CYS A 138 5.33 -7.58 -14.65
CA CYS A 138 4.21 -8.23 -15.33
C CYS A 138 2.94 -8.19 -14.48
N CYS A 139 3.01 -8.59 -13.20
CA CYS A 139 1.85 -8.53 -12.29
C CYS A 139 1.31 -7.09 -12.11
N VAL A 140 2.19 -6.10 -11.99
CA VAL A 140 1.78 -4.69 -11.86
C VAL A 140 1.11 -4.19 -13.15
N GLN A 141 1.61 -4.60 -14.31
CA GLN A 141 1.05 -4.24 -15.60
C GLN A 141 -0.36 -4.83 -15.80
N GLU A 142 -0.59 -6.07 -15.39
CA GLU A 142 -1.92 -6.69 -15.39
C GLU A 142 -2.90 -5.96 -14.46
N GLN A 143 -2.44 -5.58 -13.27
CA GLN A 143 -3.25 -4.80 -12.33
C GLN A 143 -3.61 -3.42 -12.89
N ALA A 144 -2.65 -2.74 -13.54
CA ALA A 144 -2.87 -1.45 -14.17
C ALA A 144 -3.95 -1.54 -15.26
N ALA A 145 -3.85 -2.54 -16.15
CA ALA A 145 -4.85 -2.78 -17.19
C ALA A 145 -6.24 -3.04 -16.60
N ALA A 146 -6.33 -3.84 -15.52
CA ALA A 146 -7.60 -4.10 -14.84
C ALA A 146 -8.20 -2.84 -14.19
N THR A 147 -7.37 -1.95 -13.64
CA THR A 147 -7.83 -0.67 -13.08
C THR A 147 -8.31 0.30 -14.15
N GLU A 148 -7.67 0.30 -15.32
CA GLU A 148 -8.05 1.17 -16.44
C GLU A 148 -9.41 0.79 -17.01
N ILE A 149 -9.70 -0.51 -17.17
CA ILE A 149 -11.03 -1.00 -17.57
C ILE A 149 -12.11 -0.54 -16.56
N LYS A 150 -11.85 -0.68 -15.26
CA LYS A 150 -12.79 -0.25 -14.21
C LYS A 150 -13.02 1.25 -14.22
N LEU A 151 -11.99 2.04 -14.50
CA LEU A 151 -12.10 3.49 -14.60
C LEU A 151 -12.99 3.86 -15.79
N GLN A 152 -12.77 3.25 -16.95
CA GLN A 152 -13.61 3.48 -18.13
C GLN A 152 -15.09 3.12 -17.86
N GLU A 153 -15.34 1.99 -17.19
CA GLU A 153 -16.71 1.61 -16.79
C GLU A 153 -17.35 2.62 -15.83
N ALA A 154 -16.57 3.20 -14.91
CA ALA A 154 -17.05 4.22 -13.98
C ALA A 154 -17.38 5.53 -14.69
N GLU A 155 -16.53 5.95 -15.63
CA GLU A 155 -16.76 7.13 -16.47
C GLU A 155 -18.00 6.97 -17.34
N ASP A 156 -18.19 5.81 -17.98
CA ASP A 156 -19.38 5.51 -18.78
C ASP A 156 -20.65 5.51 -17.94
N LYS A 157 -20.59 4.97 -16.72
CA LYS A 157 -21.71 5.04 -15.77
C LYS A 157 -22.03 6.48 -15.40
N LEU A 158 -21.02 7.30 -15.10
CA LEU A 158 -21.20 8.70 -14.78
C LEU A 158 -21.77 9.49 -15.97
N ALA A 159 -21.31 9.22 -17.19
CA ALA A 159 -21.85 9.84 -18.41
C ALA A 159 -23.33 9.52 -18.64
N LYS A 160 -23.78 8.33 -18.21
CA LYS A 160 -25.18 7.88 -18.31
C LYS A 160 -26.05 8.35 -17.14
N THR A 161 -25.48 8.87 -16.05
CA THR A 161 -26.28 9.47 -14.98
C THR A 161 -26.88 10.80 -15.46
N PRO A 162 -28.21 10.95 -15.46
CA PRO A 162 -28.85 12.19 -15.87
C PRO A 162 -28.42 13.31 -14.93
N LYS A 163 -27.87 14.39 -15.49
CA LYS A 163 -27.58 15.61 -14.76
C LYS A 163 -28.90 16.36 -14.55
N GLU A 164 -29.50 16.17 -13.38
CA GLU A 164 -30.71 16.90 -13.02
C GLU A 164 -30.37 18.38 -12.81
N VAL A 165 -30.88 19.22 -13.71
CA VAL A 165 -30.75 20.67 -13.58
C VAL A 165 -31.98 21.18 -12.87
N VAL A 166 -31.78 21.59 -11.62
CA VAL A 166 -32.85 22.15 -10.80
C VAL A 166 -32.83 23.67 -10.94
N HIS A 167 -33.97 24.26 -11.30
CA HIS A 167 -34.16 25.70 -11.39
C HIS A 167 -35.04 26.21 -10.26
N LEU A 168 -34.62 27.31 -9.63
CA LEU A 168 -35.43 28.06 -8.68
C LEU A 168 -35.62 29.48 -9.21
N TYR A 169 -36.88 29.88 -9.37
CA TYR A 169 -37.26 31.27 -9.57
C TYR A 169 -38.08 31.69 -8.37
N VAL A 170 -37.58 32.65 -7.61
CA VAL A 170 -38.25 33.18 -6.41
C VAL A 170 -38.11 34.69 -6.45
N ALA A 171 -39.19 35.38 -6.09
CA ALA A 171 -39.21 36.82 -5.95
C ALA A 171 -39.62 37.22 -4.53
N SER A 172 -39.29 38.45 -4.16
CA SER A 172 -39.92 39.10 -3.02
C SER A 172 -41.06 39.98 -3.53
N SER A 173 -42.12 40.13 -2.74
CA SER A 173 -43.14 41.15 -2.99
C SER A 173 -42.52 42.54 -2.91
N ASN A 174 -43.07 43.51 -3.64
CA ASN A 174 -42.66 44.91 -3.51
C ASN A 174 -42.98 45.40 -2.10
N VAL A 175 -41.96 45.50 -1.25
CA VAL A 175 -42.08 45.92 0.15
C VAL A 175 -41.51 47.32 0.34
N LYS A 176 -42.25 48.15 1.07
CA LYS A 176 -41.84 49.53 1.40
C LYS A 176 -40.58 49.53 2.31
N MET A 177 -40.42 48.50 3.13
CA MET A 177 -39.30 48.30 4.05
C MET A 177 -38.97 46.80 4.17
N LEU A 178 -37.72 46.47 4.51
CA LEU A 178 -37.25 45.11 4.83
C LEU A 178 -37.85 44.63 6.17
N ASN A 179 -37.61 43.38 6.56
CA ASN A 179 -37.99 42.93 7.91
C ASN A 179 -37.22 43.69 9.01
N ASP A 180 -37.58 43.46 10.27
CA ASP A 180 -36.94 44.04 11.46
C ASP A 180 -35.43 43.76 11.56
N LYS A 181 -34.95 42.70 10.89
CA LYS A 181 -33.52 42.36 10.76
C LYS A 181 -32.84 42.94 9.52
N GLY A 182 -33.55 43.72 8.70
CA GLY A 182 -33.02 44.27 7.44
C GLY A 182 -32.84 43.23 6.33
N LEU A 183 -33.65 42.17 6.31
CA LEU A 183 -33.60 41.09 5.32
C LEU A 183 -34.82 41.12 4.39
N ILE A 184 -34.60 40.62 3.16
CA ILE A 184 -35.66 40.42 2.17
C ILE A 184 -36.48 39.19 2.55
N ILE A 185 -37.81 39.34 2.59
CA ILE A 185 -38.74 38.23 2.79
C ILE A 185 -39.10 37.65 1.41
N TRP A 186 -38.77 36.40 1.19
CA TRP A 186 -39.05 35.70 -0.06
C TRP A 186 -40.47 35.16 -0.08
N ASN A 187 -41.13 35.28 -1.22
CA ASN A 187 -42.51 34.82 -1.42
C ASN A 187 -42.59 34.01 -2.71
N ASP A 188 -42.74 32.70 -2.57
CA ASP A 188 -43.12 31.81 -3.66
C ASP A 188 -43.81 30.56 -3.10
N ASN A 189 -44.58 29.87 -3.93
CA ASN A 189 -45.36 28.70 -3.57
C ASN A 189 -44.78 27.39 -4.15
N LYS A 190 -43.74 27.47 -4.99
CA LYS A 190 -43.11 26.29 -5.60
C LYS A 190 -41.67 26.12 -5.14
N LEU A 191 -41.50 25.28 -4.12
CA LEU A 191 -40.20 24.87 -3.62
C LEU A 191 -40.15 23.35 -3.53
N GLU A 192 -39.57 22.70 -4.55
CA GLU A 192 -39.41 21.23 -4.55
C GLU A 192 -38.13 20.83 -3.83
N HIS A 193 -36.98 21.21 -4.39
CA HIS A 193 -35.64 20.90 -3.86
C HIS A 193 -35.08 21.99 -2.93
N PHE A 194 -35.93 22.91 -2.51
CA PHE A 194 -35.59 24.06 -1.70
C PHE A 194 -36.62 24.21 -0.59
N GLU A 195 -36.25 24.93 0.46
CA GLU A 195 -37.20 25.37 1.47
C GLU A 195 -36.85 26.78 1.91
N PHE A 196 -37.84 27.53 2.35
CA PHE A 196 -37.57 28.77 3.06
C PHE A 196 -37.14 28.47 4.49
N THR A 197 -36.28 29.32 5.05
CA THR A 197 -36.09 29.39 6.50
C THR A 197 -37.41 29.75 7.17
N ASN A 198 -37.59 29.44 8.46
CA ASN A 198 -38.86 29.66 9.19
C ASN A 198 -39.47 31.05 8.99
N GLU A 199 -38.65 32.10 8.94
CA GLU A 199 -39.09 33.49 8.75
C GLU A 199 -39.07 33.97 7.28
N ARG A 200 -38.84 33.05 6.33
CA ARG A 200 -38.68 33.32 4.89
C ARG A 200 -37.61 34.36 4.53
N GLU A 201 -36.67 34.58 5.44
CA GLU A 201 -35.50 35.47 5.26
C GLU A 201 -34.37 34.85 4.42
N GLY A 202 -34.40 33.53 4.20
CA GLY A 202 -33.43 32.82 3.40
C GLY A 202 -34.00 31.58 2.73
N ILE A 203 -33.20 31.03 1.80
CA ILE A 203 -33.52 29.83 1.03
C ILE A 203 -32.49 28.76 1.41
N ARG A 204 -32.96 27.58 1.82
CA ARG A 204 -32.14 26.39 2.06
C ARG A 204 -32.23 25.46 0.85
N ILE A 205 -31.08 24.95 0.45
CA ILE A 205 -30.93 23.98 -0.64
C ILE A 205 -30.92 22.57 -0.02
N LEU A 206 -31.81 21.68 -0.47
CA LEU A 206 -31.99 20.35 0.10
C LEU A 206 -31.22 19.24 -0.62
N VAL A 207 -30.70 19.54 -1.81
CA VAL A 207 -29.95 18.59 -2.64
C VAL A 207 -28.48 19.03 -2.71
N PRO A 208 -27.51 18.12 -2.63
CA PRO A 208 -26.11 18.45 -2.89
C PRO A 208 -25.87 18.65 -4.39
N GLY A 209 -25.13 19.70 -4.76
CA GLY A 209 -24.86 19.97 -6.17
C GLY A 209 -24.07 21.24 -6.43
N TRP A 210 -23.82 21.50 -7.70
CA TRP A 210 -23.25 22.76 -8.19
C TRP A 210 -24.38 23.73 -8.52
N TYR A 211 -24.31 24.94 -7.95
CA TYR A 211 -25.36 25.95 -8.08
C TYR A 211 -24.81 27.21 -8.72
N ILE A 212 -25.55 27.72 -9.71
CA ILE A 212 -25.35 29.05 -10.27
C ILE A 212 -26.46 29.94 -9.70
N LEU A 213 -26.06 30.99 -8.99
CA LEU A 213 -26.99 31.93 -8.35
C LEU A 213 -27.02 33.22 -9.15
N ASN A 214 -28.21 33.62 -9.60
CA ASN A 214 -28.45 34.90 -10.24
C ASN A 214 -29.41 35.71 -9.37
N LEU A 215 -28.93 36.81 -8.80
CA LEU A 215 -29.73 37.71 -7.98
C LEU A 215 -29.92 39.04 -8.70
N LYS A 216 -31.17 39.49 -8.78
CA LYS A 216 -31.53 40.82 -9.29
C LYS A 216 -32.33 41.58 -8.26
N VAL A 217 -31.78 42.68 -7.77
CA VAL A 217 -32.44 43.55 -6.79
C VAL A 217 -32.81 44.85 -7.46
N HIS A 218 -34.09 45.22 -7.40
CA HIS A 218 -34.59 46.50 -7.91
C HIS A 218 -34.85 47.41 -6.72
N LEU A 219 -34.12 48.53 -6.64
CA LEU A 219 -34.22 49.50 -5.56
C LEU A 219 -34.57 50.87 -6.13
N ARG A 220 -35.37 51.63 -5.38
CA ARG A 220 -35.47 53.08 -5.60
C ARG A 220 -34.20 53.77 -5.07
N PRO A 221 -33.76 54.89 -5.66
CA PRO A 221 -32.65 55.66 -5.11
C PRO A 221 -32.88 55.97 -3.63
N GLN A 222 -31.84 55.77 -2.81
CA GLN A 222 -31.90 56.02 -1.36
C GLN A 222 -31.26 57.39 -1.06
N SER A 223 -31.75 58.07 -0.01
CA SER A 223 -31.24 59.39 0.40
C SER A 223 -29.86 59.33 1.05
N ASP A 224 -29.55 58.27 1.82
CA ASP A 224 -28.32 58.18 2.62
C ASP A 224 -27.35 57.08 2.13
N GLY A 225 -27.56 56.58 0.91
CA GLY A 225 -26.87 55.40 0.39
C GLY A 225 -27.23 54.12 1.15
N GLY A 226 -26.68 52.99 0.72
CA GLY A 226 -26.94 51.69 1.35
C GLY A 226 -26.08 50.59 0.78
N ILE A 227 -26.14 49.40 1.38
CA ILE A 227 -25.46 48.20 0.88
C ILE A 227 -26.45 47.04 0.73
N VAL A 228 -26.25 46.23 -0.30
CA VAL A 228 -26.94 44.96 -0.50
C VAL A 228 -25.93 43.84 -0.37
N ASP A 229 -26.16 42.95 0.58
CA ASP A 229 -25.32 41.77 0.83
C ASP A 229 -26.02 40.50 0.33
N LEU A 230 -25.30 39.70 -0.45
CA LEU A 230 -25.63 38.29 -0.67
C LEU A 230 -24.81 37.45 0.30
N ARG A 231 -25.47 36.61 1.10
CA ARG A 231 -24.84 35.79 2.13
C ARG A 231 -25.16 34.32 1.93
N LYS A 232 -24.21 33.45 2.27
CA LYS A 232 -24.40 32.01 2.44
C LYS A 232 -24.08 31.68 3.89
N ASN A 233 -25.09 31.23 4.62
CA ASN A 233 -25.02 31.10 6.07
C ASN A 233 -24.59 32.44 6.70
N SER A 234 -23.60 32.43 7.60
CA SER A 234 -23.04 33.65 8.20
C SER A 234 -22.05 34.40 7.30
N GLY A 235 -21.56 33.77 6.23
CA GLY A 235 -20.54 34.34 5.33
C GLY A 235 -21.11 35.23 4.24
N ARG A 236 -20.49 36.39 4.00
CA ARG A 236 -20.81 37.30 2.88
C ARG A 236 -20.16 36.77 1.60
N ILE A 237 -20.94 36.65 0.52
CA ILE A 237 -20.48 36.20 -0.80
C ILE A 237 -20.28 37.40 -1.73
N GLN A 238 -21.19 38.38 -1.69
CA GLN A 238 -21.15 39.57 -2.53
C GLN A 238 -21.73 40.76 -1.77
N CYS A 239 -21.25 41.97 -2.06
CA CYS A 239 -21.74 43.23 -1.53
C CYS A 239 -21.75 44.28 -2.65
N SER A 240 -22.84 45.04 -2.75
CA SER A 240 -23.00 46.12 -3.72
C SER A 240 -23.52 47.37 -3.04
N GLN A 241 -23.02 48.55 -3.44
CA GLN A 241 -23.54 49.83 -2.96
C GLN A 241 -24.83 50.20 -3.71
N VAL A 242 -25.81 50.72 -2.97
CA VAL A 242 -27.06 51.23 -3.51
C VAL A 242 -26.83 52.65 -4.03
N PRO A 243 -27.22 52.97 -5.27
CA PRO A 243 -27.09 54.32 -5.81
C PRO A 243 -27.84 55.35 -4.94
N CYS A 244 -27.16 56.45 -4.59
CA CYS A 244 -27.79 57.57 -3.92
C CYS A 244 -28.57 58.40 -4.94
N GLY A 245 -29.83 58.72 -4.62
CA GLY A 245 -30.56 59.72 -5.39
C GLY A 245 -30.13 61.09 -4.90
N GLY A 246 -29.31 61.80 -5.69
CA GLY A 246 -29.05 63.21 -5.41
C GLY A 246 -30.36 63.98 -5.44
N GLY A 247 -30.71 64.64 -4.35
CA GLY A 247 -31.78 65.63 -4.35
C GLY A 247 -31.33 66.80 -5.23
N GLU A 248 -32.10 67.11 -6.27
CA GLU A 248 -32.22 68.49 -6.76
C GLU A 248 -33.05 69.31 -5.79
#